data_AF-X1P4H3-F1
#
_entry.id   AF-X1P4H3-F1
#
_cell.length_a   1.000
_cell.length_b   1.000
_cell.length_c   1.000
_cell.angle_alpha   90.00
_cell.angle_beta   90.00
_cell.angle_gamma   90.00
#
_symmetry.space_group_name_H-M   'P 1'
#
loop_
_entity.id
_entity.type
_entity.pdbx_description
1 polymer ?
#
loop_
_entity_poly.entity_id
_entity_poly.type
_entity_poly.pdbx_seq_one_letter_code
_entity_poly.pdbx_strand_id
1 'polypeptide(L)' 'MKNNEIQQRLRQEAKTLLEQGQVEYIVGYETGSLKFTTTPLLTKNKDDTDRLIVNPFIVNNLS' A
#
# COMPACT_ATOMS: atom_id res chain seq x y z
N MET A 1 9.68 11.91 -11.05
CA MET A 1 10.76 11.06 -10.46
C MET A 1 10.64 10.82 -8.94
N LYS A 2 9.64 11.33 -8.20
CA LYS A 2 9.57 11.17 -6.72
C LYS A 2 8.70 10.01 -6.19
N ASN A 3 7.75 9.49 -6.98
CA ASN A 3 6.76 8.53 -6.45
C ASN A 3 7.33 7.13 -6.20
N ASN A 4 8.36 6.72 -6.95
CA ASN A 4 8.92 5.37 -6.82
C ASN A 4 9.65 5.19 -5.47
N GLU A 5 10.44 6.18 -5.05
CA GLU A 5 11.13 6.14 -3.75
C GLU A 5 10.14 6.10 -2.58
N ILE A 6 9.09 6.94 -2.64
CA ILE A 6 8.03 6.96 -1.61
C ILE A 6 7.32 5.60 -1.56
N GLN A 7 7.00 5.02 -2.72
CA GLN A 7 6.36 3.71 -2.78
C GLN A 7 7.25 2.60 -2.20
N GLN A 8 8.55 2.56 -2.55
CA GLN A 8 9.46 1.56 -1.99
C GLN A 8 9.59 1.69 -0.48
N ARG A 9 9.70 2.93 0.01
CA ARG A 9 9.77 3.20 1.45
C ARG A 9 8.49 2.76 2.17
N LEU A 10 7.31 3.05 1.61
CA LEU A 10 6.02 2.58 2.13
C LEU A 10 5.98 1.05 2.24
N ARG A 11 6.39 0.34 1.18
CA ARG A 11 6.42 -1.12 1.16
C ARG A 11 7.34 -1.69 2.23
N GLN A 12 8.55 -1.12 2.35
CA GLN A 12 9.53 -1.56 3.33
C GLN A 12 9.05 -1.33 4.77
N GLU A 13 8.54 -0.15 5.08
CA GLU A 13 8.04 0.18 6.42
C GLU A 13 6.82 -0.67 6.78
N ALA A 14 5.85 -0.82 5.87
CA ALA A 14 4.65 -1.65 6.10
C ALA A 14 5.01 -3.11 6.37
N LYS A 15 5.96 -3.67 5.60
CA LYS A 15 6.44 -5.04 5.79
C LYS A 15 7.10 -5.20 7.15
N THR A 16 8.00 -4.27 7.52
CA THR A 16 8.68 -4.29 8.82
C THR A 16 7.70 -4.20 10.00
N LEU A 17 6.65 -3.38 9.89
CA LEU A 17 5.63 -3.27 10.94
C LEU A 17 4.85 -4.58 11.15
N LEU A 18 4.46 -5.26 10.06
CA LEU A 18 3.81 -6.57 10.12
C LEU A 18 4.76 -7.66 10.66
N GLU A 19 6.01 -7.69 10.17
CA GLU A 19 7.01 -8.67 10.61
C GLU A 19 7.35 -8.54 12.11
N GLN A 20 7.36 -7.31 12.63
CA GLN A 20 7.61 -7.04 14.04
C GLN A 20 6.35 -7.17 14.91
N GLY A 21 5.17 -7.44 14.31
CA GLY A 21 3.91 -7.53 15.03
C GLY A 21 3.46 -6.22 15.68
N GLN A 22 3.99 -5.07 15.23
CA GLN A 22 3.58 -3.75 15.75
C GLN A 22 2.18 -3.36 15.28
N VAL A 23 1.75 -3.92 14.14
CA VAL A 23 0.41 -3.77 13.59
C VAL A 23 -0.10 -5.13 13.14
N GLU A 24 -1.41 -5.36 13.22
CA GLU A 24 -2.04 -6.60 12.74
C GLU A 24 -2.49 -6.48 11.27
N TYR A 25 -2.84 -5.28 10.82
CA TYR A 25 -3.31 -5.02 9.47
C TYR A 25 -2.68 -3.74 8.90
N ILE A 26 -2.52 -3.73 7.58
CA ILE A 26 -2.17 -2.58 6.77
C ILE A 26 -3.38 -2.20 5.91
N VAL A 27 -3.69 -0.91 5.88
CA VAL A 27 -4.67 -0.31 4.96
C VAL A 27 -3.91 0.55 3.96
N GLY A 28 -4.16 0.34 2.68
CA GLY A 28 -3.54 1.11 1.61
C GLY A 28 -4.29 0.95 0.29
N TYR A 29 -3.57 1.12 -0.81
CA TYR A 29 -4.11 1.00 -2.16
C TYR A 29 -3.22 0.12 -3.02
N GLU A 30 -3.84 -0.63 -3.93
CA GLU A 30 -3.19 -1.39 -4.99
C GLU A 30 -3.76 -1.00 -6.36
N THR A 31 -3.13 -1.53 -7.43
CA THR A 31 -3.59 -1.31 -8.80
C THR A 31 -5.01 -1.85 -8.99
N GLY A 32 -5.91 -1.02 -9.50
CA GLY A 32 -7.27 -1.44 -9.81
C GLY A 32 -7.36 -2.29 -11.08
N SER A 33 -8.50 -2.94 -11.28
CA SER A 33 -8.76 -3.79 -12.46
C SER A 33 -8.83 -3.01 -13.78
N LEU A 34 -9.09 -1.70 -13.72
CA LEU A 34 -9.13 -0.80 -14.87
C LEU A 34 -7.89 0.10 -14.89
N LYS A 35 -7.45 0.52 -16.09
CA LYS A 35 -6.36 1.49 -16.23
C LYS A 35 -6.69 2.76 -15.45
N PHE A 36 -5.68 3.33 -14.79
CA PHE A 36 -5.80 4.57 -14.04
C PHE A 36 -6.79 4.51 -12.85
N THR A 37 -7.03 3.31 -12.33
CA THR A 37 -7.80 3.12 -11.10
C THR A 37 -6.93 2.53 -10.00
N THR A 38 -7.28 2.82 -8.76
CA THR A 38 -6.75 2.16 -7.57
C THR A 38 -7.88 1.47 -6.83
N THR A 39 -7.59 0.41 -6.09
CA THR A 39 -8.53 -0.26 -5.20
C THR A 39 -7.95 -0.32 -3.79
N PRO A 40 -8.76 -0.21 -2.73
CA PRO A 40 -8.28 -0.40 -1.36
C PRO A 40 -7.66 -1.79 -1.18
N LEU A 41 -6.56 -1.84 -0.44
CA LEU A 41 -5.90 -3.05 0.03
C LEU A 41 -5.97 -3.08 1.56
N LEU A 42 -6.63 -4.09 2.11
CA LEU A 42 -6.58 -4.44 3.52
C LEU A 42 -5.89 -5.80 3.64
N THR A 43 -4.74 -5.85 4.29
CA THR A 43 -3.99 -7.11 4.41
C THR A 43 -3.25 -7.22 5.75
N LYS A 44 -3.09 -8.46 6.20
CA LYS A 44 -2.20 -8.87 7.29
C LYS A 44 -1.02 -9.71 6.79
N ASN A 45 -0.99 -10.02 5.49
CA ASN A 45 0.09 -10.77 4.87
C ASN A 45 1.21 -9.80 4.49
N LYS A 46 2.39 -10.02 5.04
CA LYS A 46 3.59 -9.23 4.73
C LYS A 46 3.98 -9.24 3.25
N ASP A 47 3.63 -10.29 2.49
CA ASP A 47 3.97 -10.35 1.07
C ASP A 47 3.01 -9.51 0.21
N ASP A 48 1.80 -9.24 0.71
CA ASP A 48 0.86 -8.33 0.03
C ASP A 48 1.33 -6.87 0.08
N THR A 49 2.28 -6.51 0.95
CA THR A 49 2.78 -5.12 0.99
C THR A 49 3.43 -4.72 -0.33
N ASP A 50 3.94 -5.68 -1.11
CA ASP A 50 4.50 -5.40 -2.45
C ASP A 50 3.45 -4.95 -3.47
N ARG A 51 2.16 -5.09 -3.16
CA ARG A 51 1.05 -4.58 -3.98
C ARG A 51 0.72 -3.12 -3.69
N LEU A 52 1.23 -2.56 -2.58
CA LEU A 52 1.03 -1.16 -2.23
C LEU A 52 1.60 -0.23 -3.31
N ILE A 53 0.79 0.75 -3.70
CA ILE A 53 1.18 1.75 -4.69
C ILE A 53 1.04 3.17 -4.12
N VAL A 54 1.83 4.09 -4.69
CA VAL A 54 1.68 5.53 -4.46
C VAL A 54 1.61 6.22 -5.82
N ASN A 55 0.40 6.63 -6.23
CA ASN A 55 0.20 7.29 -7.51
C ASN A 55 -0.91 8.37 -7.43
N PRO A 56 -1.07 9.20 -8.47
CA PRO A 56 -2.07 10.27 -8.49
C PRO A 56 -3.54 9.81 -8.52
N PHE A 57 -3.80 8.51 -8.67
CA PHE A 57 -5.16 7.94 -8.74
C PHE A 57 -5.66 7.43 -7.38
N ILE A 58 -4.90 7.67 -6.30
CA ILE A 58 -5.34 7.42 -4.92
C ILE A 58 -6.35 8.49 -4.54
N VAL A 59 -7.47 8.06 -3.96
CA VAL A 59 -8.53 8.92 -3.43
C VAL A 59 -8.67 8.66 -1.94
N ASN A 60 -8.70 9.70 -1.10
CA ASN A 60 -8.99 9.51 0.32
C ASN A 60 -10.51 9.36 0.51
N ASN A 61 -10.99 8.14 0.70
CA ASN A 61 -12.41 7.82 0.89
C ASN A 61 -12.73 7.29 2.30
N LEU A 62 -11.81 7.47 3.27
CA LEU A 62 -12.05 7.14 4.67
C LEU A 62 -12.78 8.31 5.34
N SER A 63 -14.05 8.12 5.69
CA SER A 63 -14.92 9.08 6.40
C SER A 63 -15.12 8.72 7.86
#